data_AF-A0A485AY43-F1
#
_entry.id   AF-A0A485AY43-F1
#
_cell.length_a   1.000
_cell.length_b   1.000
_cell.length_c   1.000
_cell.angle_alpha   90.00
_cell.angle_beta   90.00
_cell.angle_gamma   90.00
#
_symmetry.space_group_name_H-M   'P 1'
#
loop_
_entity.id
_entity.type
_entity.pdbx_description
1 polymer ?
#
loop_
_entity_poly.entity_id
_entity_poly.type
_entity_poly.pdbx_seq_one_letter_code
_entity_poly.pdbx_strand_id
1 'polypeptide(L)'
;MVPAQDETLAQTARWAEERRVNHFAGLALAVSGLESEHINVALSTPDNTYALQLKFSNTRHGLVVRQEVCAMMALNMLRRWLNGRPIASEHGWINVVDSLVL
;
A
#
# COMPACT_ATOMS: atom_id res chain seq x y z
N MET A 1 -11.77 -6.72 -21.77
CA MET A 1 -11.00 -5.94 -20.78
C MET A 1 -11.94 -5.69 -19.61
N VAL A 2 -11.69 -6.28 -18.45
CA VAL A 2 -12.50 -5.98 -17.25
C VAL A 2 -12.17 -4.54 -16.87
N PRO A 3 -13.17 -3.65 -16.67
CA PRO A 3 -12.88 -2.29 -16.22
C PRO A 3 -12.15 -2.36 -14.87
N ALA A 4 -11.13 -1.50 -14.68
CA ALA A 4 -10.55 -1.30 -13.37
C ALA A 4 -11.70 -0.88 -12.44
N GLN A 5 -12.03 -1.73 -11.47
CA GLN A 5 -12.93 -1.36 -10.40
C GLN A 5 -12.09 -0.69 -9.34
N ASP A 6 -12.56 0.44 -8.82
CA ASP A 6 -11.92 1.13 -7.72
C ASP A 6 -11.73 0.16 -6.55
N GLU A 7 -10.46 -0.20 -6.32
CA GLU A 7 -10.10 -1.17 -5.30
C GLU A 7 -10.17 -0.48 -3.93
N THR A 8 -11.09 -0.91 -3.09
CA THR A 8 -11.21 -0.37 -1.73
C THR A 8 -10.02 -0.80 -0.86
N LEU A 9 -9.68 0.01 0.15
CA LEU A 9 -8.58 -0.30 1.07
C LEU A 9 -8.75 -1.68 1.75
N ALA A 10 -9.99 -2.04 2.09
CA ALA A 10 -10.33 -3.34 2.67
C ALA A 10 -10.14 -4.50 1.69
N GLN A 11 -10.42 -4.31 0.40
CA GLN A 11 -10.14 -5.33 -0.63
C GLN A 11 -8.63 -5.53 -0.79
N THR A 12 -7.84 -4.46 -0.86
CA THR A 12 -6.38 -4.55 -0.93
C THR A 12 -5.80 -5.31 0.28
N ALA A 13 -6.30 -5.02 1.48
CA ALA A 13 -5.90 -5.71 2.70
C ALA A 13 -6.19 -7.22 2.61
N ARG A 14 -7.43 -7.59 2.28
CA ARG A 14 -7.83 -9.01 2.17
C ARG A 14 -7.03 -9.76 1.11
N TRP A 15 -6.80 -9.16 -0.06
CA TRP A 15 -6.00 -9.81 -1.11
C TRP A 15 -4.54 -10.01 -0.71
N ALA A 16 -3.96 -9.10 0.09
CA ALA A 16 -2.62 -9.28 0.64
C ALA A 16 -2.58 -10.46 1.62
N GLU A 17 -3.56 -10.55 2.51
CA GLU A 17 -3.70 -11.66 3.46
C GLU A 17 -3.88 -13.01 2.75
N GLU A 18 -4.83 -13.10 1.82
CA GLU A 18 -5.08 -14.29 1.03
C GLU A 18 -3.84 -14.72 0.26
N ARG A 19 -3.10 -13.78 -0.36
CA ARG A 19 -1.83 -14.11 -1.03
C ARG A 19 -0.80 -14.67 -0.08
N ARG A 20 -0.66 -14.10 1.13
CA ARG A 20 0.28 -14.60 2.13
C ARG A 20 -0.05 -16.05 2.52
N VAL A 21 -1.34 -16.33 2.77
CA VAL A 21 -1.84 -17.65 3.17
C VAL A 21 -1.72 -18.67 2.03
N ASN A 22 -2.21 -18.34 0.84
CA ASN A 22 -2.26 -19.26 -0.31
C ASN A 22 -0.87 -19.63 -0.84
N HIS A 23 0.13 -18.77 -0.62
CA HIS A 23 1.52 -19.04 -1.03
C HIS A 23 2.44 -19.44 0.13
N PHE A 24 1.90 -19.67 1.34
CA PHE A 24 2.68 -19.98 2.54
C PHE A 24 3.86 -19.00 2.77
N ALA A 25 3.66 -17.72 2.42
CA ALA A 25 4.69 -16.70 2.51
C ALA A 25 4.78 -16.13 3.93
N GLY A 26 6.00 -15.76 4.35
CA GLY A 26 6.20 -15.08 5.63
C GLY A 26 5.57 -13.68 5.69
N LEU A 27 5.39 -13.04 4.54
CA LEU A 27 4.70 -11.76 4.37
C LEU A 27 4.17 -11.62 2.94
N ALA A 28 3.23 -10.70 2.72
CA ALA A 28 2.82 -10.26 1.40
C ALA A 28 2.66 -8.74 1.36
N LEU A 29 3.18 -8.11 0.30
CA LEU A 29 3.05 -6.68 0.04
C LEU A 29 2.22 -6.48 -1.24
N ALA A 30 1.12 -5.76 -1.14
CA ALA A 30 0.25 -5.41 -2.25
C ALA A 30 0.19 -3.89 -2.43
N VAL A 31 0.12 -3.47 -3.68
CA VAL A 31 -0.01 -2.08 -4.10
C VAL A 31 -1.12 -2.04 -5.17
N SER A 32 -2.14 -1.22 -4.97
CA SER A 32 -3.25 -1.05 -5.91
C SER A 32 -2.87 -0.14 -7.08
N GLY A 33 -3.81 0.05 -8.01
CA GLY A 33 -3.73 1.14 -8.99
C GLY A 33 -3.72 2.52 -8.32
N LEU A 34 -3.19 3.52 -9.04
CA LEU A 34 -3.27 4.93 -8.67
C LEU A 34 -4.55 5.53 -9.26
N GLU A 35 -5.48 5.92 -8.40
CA GLU A 35 -6.79 6.44 -8.80
C GLU A 35 -7.11 7.74 -8.06
N SER A 36 -7.41 8.81 -8.81
CA SER A 36 -7.70 10.12 -8.23
C SER A 36 -6.65 10.57 -7.20
N GLU A 37 -5.36 10.32 -7.49
CA GLU A 37 -4.20 10.62 -6.62
C GLU A 37 -4.10 9.77 -5.34
N HIS A 38 -4.91 8.71 -5.24
CA HIS A 38 -4.90 7.75 -4.14
C HIS A 38 -4.30 6.43 -4.56
N ILE A 39 -3.53 5.82 -3.65
CA ILE A 39 -3.01 4.48 -3.79
C ILE A 39 -3.16 3.74 -2.47
N ASN A 40 -3.59 2.49 -2.54
CA ASN A 40 -3.62 1.61 -1.39
C ASN A 40 -2.34 0.79 -1.36
N VAL A 41 -1.77 0.66 -0.17
CA VAL A 41 -0.66 -0.25 0.11
C VAL A 41 -1.08 -1.14 1.27
N ALA A 42 -0.95 -2.45 1.11
CA ALA A 42 -1.21 -3.41 2.18
C ALA A 42 0.00 -4.32 2.42
N LEU A 43 0.35 -4.50 3.69
CA LEU A 43 1.37 -5.39 4.18
C LEU A 43 0.71 -6.42 5.10
N SER A 44 0.57 -7.66 4.62
CA SER A 44 0.17 -8.79 5.46
C SER A 44 1.41 -9.44 6.08
N THR A 45 1.38 -9.60 7.40
CA THR A 45 2.43 -10.23 8.19
C THR A 45 1.83 -11.41 8.97
N PRO A 46 2.63 -12.19 9.72
CA PRO A 46 2.09 -13.24 10.56
C PRO A 46 1.14 -12.74 11.65
N ASP A 47 1.32 -11.50 12.12
CA ASP A 47 0.60 -10.95 13.26
C ASP A 47 -0.69 -10.24 12.86
N ASN A 48 -0.61 -9.35 11.85
CA ASN A 48 -1.76 -8.56 11.38
C ASN A 48 -1.59 -8.26 9.89
N THR A 49 -2.68 -7.83 9.25
CA THR A 49 -2.60 -7.19 7.94
C THR A 49 -2.83 -5.69 8.08
N TYR A 50 -1.85 -4.93 7.65
CA TYR A 50 -1.87 -3.48 7.70
C TYR A 50 -2.17 -2.91 6.33
N ALA A 51 -3.05 -1.94 6.21
CA ALA A 51 -3.30 -1.25 4.96
C ALA A 51 -3.35 0.26 5.16
N LEU A 52 -2.77 1.01 4.23
CA LEU A 52 -2.74 2.47 4.21
C LEU A 52 -3.24 2.95 2.85
N GLN A 53 -4.16 3.92 2.87
CA GLN A 53 -4.46 4.72 1.69
C GLN A 53 -3.62 5.99 1.73
N LEU A 54 -2.83 6.18 0.69
CA LEU A 54 -1.91 7.29 0.56
C LEU A 54 -2.42 8.24 -0.51
N LYS A 55 -2.36 9.54 -0.24
CA LYS A 55 -2.62 10.60 -1.20
C LYS A 55 -1.36 11.39 -1.46
N PHE A 56 -0.96 11.52 -2.72
CA PHE A 56 0.17 12.35 -3.11
C PHE A 56 -0.13 13.10 -4.41
N SER A 57 0.29 14.36 -4.48
CA SER A 57 0.09 15.19 -5.67
C SER A 57 1.06 14.78 -6.77
N ASN A 58 0.53 14.55 -7.96
CA ASN A 58 1.22 14.04 -9.12
C ASN A 58 1.02 14.96 -10.36
N THR A 59 0.60 16.20 -10.11
CA THR A 59 0.32 17.22 -11.13
C THR A 59 1.53 17.65 -11.98
N ARG A 60 2.75 17.18 -11.69
CA ARG A 60 3.99 17.56 -12.41
C ARG A 60 4.91 16.40 -12.81
N HIS A 61 4.52 15.14 -12.58
CA HIS A 61 5.42 14.00 -12.73
C HIS A 61 4.97 12.98 -13.79
N GLY A 62 5.93 12.51 -14.59
CA GLY A 62 5.71 11.42 -15.56
C GLY A 62 5.38 10.10 -14.87
N LEU A 63 4.86 9.13 -15.62
CA LEU A 63 4.43 7.82 -15.08
C LEU A 63 5.54 7.10 -14.30
N VAL A 64 6.77 7.14 -14.81
CA VAL A 64 7.94 6.47 -14.18
C VAL A 64 8.15 6.97 -12.76
N VAL A 65 8.21 8.29 -12.59
CA VAL A 65 8.44 8.90 -11.28
C VAL A 65 7.33 8.53 -10.29
N ARG A 66 6.07 8.44 -10.74
CA ARG A 66 4.97 7.97 -9.88
C ARG A 66 5.19 6.54 -9.40
N GLN A 67 5.57 5.65 -10.31
CA GLN A 67 5.78 4.24 -9.98
C GLN A 67 6.94 4.07 -9.00
N GLU A 68 8.02 4.84 -9.17
CA GLU A 68 9.13 4.89 -8.22
C GLU A 68 8.69 5.36 -6.84
N VAL A 69 7.87 6.41 -6.78
CA VAL A 69 7.28 6.91 -5.53
C VAL A 69 6.39 5.86 -4.87
N CYS A 70 5.50 5.20 -5.63
CA CYS A 70 4.65 4.12 -5.12
C CYS A 70 5.47 2.96 -4.55
N ALA A 71 6.49 2.52 -5.29
CA ALA A 71 7.41 1.47 -4.84
C ALA A 71 8.17 1.90 -3.57
N MET A 72 8.66 3.13 -3.53
CA MET A 72 9.33 3.69 -2.37
C MET A 72 8.42 3.69 -1.13
N MET A 73 7.15 4.11 -1.27
CA MET A 73 6.20 4.13 -0.16
C MET A 73 5.91 2.72 0.36
N ALA A 74 5.68 1.76 -0.55
CA ALA A 74 5.42 0.37 -0.18
C ALA A 74 6.63 -0.28 0.52
N LEU A 75 7.84 -0.08 -0.03
CA LEU A 75 9.08 -0.57 0.58
C LEU A 75 9.41 0.14 1.89
N ASN A 76 9.04 1.41 2.05
CA ASN A 76 9.21 2.14 3.30
C ASN A 76 8.29 1.60 4.40
N MET A 77 7.04 1.26 4.07
CA MET A 77 6.12 0.58 4.99
C MET A 77 6.69 -0.75 5.47
N LEU A 78 7.18 -1.59 4.54
CA LEU A 78 7.85 -2.85 4.86
C LEU A 78 9.09 -2.63 5.74
N ARG A 79 9.96 -1.69 5.36
CA ARG A 79 11.16 -1.33 6.13
C ARG A 79 10.80 -0.92 7.56
N ARG A 80 9.74 -0.14 7.74
CA ARG A 80 9.30 0.32 9.08
C ARG A 80 8.84 -0.85 9.93
N TRP A 81 8.00 -1.72 9.38
CA TRP A 81 7.56 -2.93 10.09
C TRP A 81 8.73 -3.82 10.50
N LEU A 82 9.67 -4.09 9.58
CA LEU A 82 10.89 -4.87 9.86
C LEU A 82 11.74 -4.28 10.99
N ASN A 83 11.69 -2.97 11.19
CA ASN A 83 12.43 -2.27 12.24
C ASN A 83 11.60 -2.00 13.50
N GLY A 84 10.40 -2.59 13.62
CA GLY A 84 9.50 -2.38 14.78
C GLY A 84 8.99 -0.94 14.90
N ARG A 85 8.99 -0.17 13.80
CA ARG A 85 8.51 1.22 13.77
C ARG A 85 7.05 1.24 13.32
N PRO A 86 6.28 2.29 13.70
CA PRO A 86 4.97 2.54 13.12
C PRO A 86 5.02 2.51 11.59
N ILE A 87 4.14 1.70 11.00
CA ILE A 87 4.02 1.47 9.55
C ILE A 87 3.64 2.73 8.78
N ALA A 88 2.82 3.59 9.39
CA ALA A 88 2.39 4.85 8.83
C ALA A 88 3.45 5.92 9.13
N SER A 89 3.65 6.79 8.15
CA SER A 89 4.41 8.02 8.34
C SER A 89 3.93 9.05 7.34
N GLU A 90 3.64 10.22 7.86
CA GLU A 90 3.50 11.38 7.01
C GLU A 90 4.90 11.82 6.57
N HIS A 91 5.02 12.17 5.30
CA HIS A 91 6.19 12.80 4.70
C HIS A 91 5.62 13.97 3.92
N GLY A 92 6.10 15.21 4.06
CA GLY A 92 5.32 16.43 3.75
C GLY A 92 4.54 16.54 2.43
N TRP A 93 4.79 15.69 1.43
CA TRP A 93 4.06 15.61 0.15
C TRP A 93 3.25 14.30 -0.06
N ILE A 94 3.30 13.39 0.91
CA ILE A 94 2.55 12.12 1.01
C ILE A 94 1.74 12.15 2.31
N ASN A 95 0.41 12.12 2.15
CA ASN A 95 -0.51 12.08 3.28
C ASN A 95 -1.11 10.67 3.39
N VAL A 96 -1.12 10.13 4.61
CA VAL A 96 -1.96 8.96 4.91
C VAL A 96 -3.37 9.49 5.12
N VAL A 97 -4.31 9.10 4.26
CA VAL A 97 -5.69 9.58 4.33
C VAL A 97 -6.64 8.57 4.94
N ASP A 98 -6.28 7.29 4.94
CA ASP A 98 -7.01 6.23 5.61
C ASP A 98 -6.05 5.10 6.03
N SER A 99 -6.44 4.33 7.03
CA SER A 99 -5.68 3.19 7.53
C SER A 99 -6.59 2.11 8.08
N LEU A 100 -6.22 0.85 7.83
CA LEU A 100 -6.94 -0.34 8.28
C LEU A 100 -5.95 -1.35 8.86
N VAL A 101 -6.37 -2.05 9.92
CA VAL A 101 -5.69 -3.22 10.45
C VAL A 101 -6.71 -4.35 10.50
N LEU A 102 -6.36 -5.49 9.91
CA LEU A 102 -7.11 -6.75 9.98
C LEU A 102 -6.36 -7.76 10.85
#